data_AF-A0AA97J1J8-F1
#
_entry.id   AF-A0AA97J1J8-F1
#
_cell.length_a   1.000
_cell.length_b   1.000
_cell.length_c   1.000
_cell.angle_alpha   90.00
_cell.angle_beta   90.00
_cell.angle_gamma   90.00
#
_symmetry.space_group_name_H-M   'P 1'
#
loop_
_entity.id
_entity.type
_entity.pdbx_description
1 polymer ?
#
loop_
_entity_poly.entity_id
_entity_poly.type
_entity_poly.pdbx_seq_one_letter_code
_entity_poly.pdbx_strand_id
1 'polypeptide(L)'
;MRLGSAVGTLPKQALQVIRHVWNEQGKSITGSEDAKSRGMVGQLIDFQWKLGVAVGSDSCRSLKCPYVTMAIKVADASGHVTSKSFEMTVPQFQNFYSQFKEMASVLETV
;
A
#
# COMPACT_ATOMS: atom_id res chain seq x y z
N MET A 1 -7.26 27.40 -7.31
CA MET A 1 -7.53 27.89 -8.68
C MET A 1 -8.46 26.89 -9.35
N ARG A 2 -9.74 27.24 -9.52
CA ARG A 2 -10.76 26.38 -10.16
C ARG A 2 -10.46 26.35 -11.65
N LEU A 3 -10.19 25.18 -12.23
CA LEU A 3 -10.03 25.06 -13.69
C LEU A 3 -11.42 24.97 -14.33
N GLY A 4 -12.02 26.13 -14.54
CA GLY A 4 -13.26 26.31 -15.27
C GLY A 4 -13.05 26.19 -16.78
N SER A 5 -13.99 25.48 -17.42
CA SER A 5 -14.51 25.66 -18.78
C SER A 5 -13.52 25.98 -19.91
N ALA A 6 -13.08 24.94 -20.61
CA ALA A 6 -12.75 25.01 -22.03
C ALA A 6 -12.99 23.64 -22.70
N VAL A 7 -14.25 23.17 -22.69
CA VAL A 7 -14.65 22.09 -23.61
C VAL A 7 -14.87 22.74 -24.98
N GLY A 8 -13.76 22.98 -25.68
CA GLY A 8 -13.83 23.25 -27.12
C GLY A 8 -14.41 22.00 -27.80
N THR A 9 -15.44 22.17 -28.60
CA THR A 9 -15.99 21.09 -29.43
C THR A 9 -14.89 20.55 -30.33
N LEU A 10 -14.42 19.33 -30.03
CA LEU A 10 -13.41 18.65 -30.84
C LEU A 10 -13.92 18.50 -32.28
N PRO A 11 -13.08 18.78 -33.31
CA PRO A 11 -13.43 18.53 -34.69
C PRO A 11 -13.86 17.07 -34.90
N LYS A 12 -14.86 16.84 -35.75
CA LYS A 12 -15.41 15.49 -36.00
C LYS A 12 -14.33 14.48 -36.38
N GLN A 13 -13.33 14.90 -37.14
CA GLN A 13 -12.19 14.06 -37.53
C GLN A 13 -11.34 13.64 -36.31
N ALA A 14 -11.08 14.54 -35.37
CA ALA A 14 -10.36 14.22 -34.13
C ALA A 14 -11.15 13.23 -33.27
N LEU A 15 -12.48 13.40 -33.17
CA LEU A 15 -13.35 12.44 -32.47
C LEU A 15 -13.33 11.05 -33.12
N GLN A 16 -13.31 10.99 -34.46
CA GLN A 16 -13.23 9.71 -35.18
C GLN A 16 -11.88 9.02 -34.94
N VAL A 17 -10.77 9.77 -34.97
CA VAL A 17 -9.44 9.23 -34.65
C VAL A 17 -9.39 8.73 -33.22
N ILE A 18 -9.84 9.51 -32.24
CA ILE A 18 -9.87 9.11 -30.83
C ILE A 18 -10.71 7.85 -30.65
N ARG A 19 -11.90 7.79 -31.25
CA ARG A 19 -12.78 6.63 -31.15
C ARG A 19 -12.18 5.39 -31.82
N HIS A 20 -11.53 5.54 -32.97
CA HIS A 20 -10.87 4.45 -33.66
C HIS A 20 -9.69 3.91 -32.85
N VAL A 21 -8.81 4.79 -32.37
CA VAL A 21 -7.67 4.40 -31.52
C VAL A 21 -8.16 3.77 -30.21
N TRP A 22 -9.23 4.31 -29.61
CA TRP A 22 -9.83 3.73 -28.40
C TRP A 22 -10.46 2.35 -28.65
N ASN A 23 -11.09 2.13 -29.80
CA ASN A 23 -11.66 0.82 -30.11
C ASN A 23 -10.59 -0.23 -30.43
N GLU A 24 -9.53 0.16 -31.12
CA GLU A 24 -8.42 -0.73 -31.52
C GLU A 24 -7.49 -1.03 -30.34
N GLN A 25 -7.04 0.00 -29.62
CA GLN A 25 -6.06 -0.14 -28.53
C GLN A 25 -6.69 -0.21 -27.15
N GLY A 26 -7.92 0.28 -26.96
CA GLY A 26 -8.61 0.27 -25.67
C GLY A 26 -8.84 -1.14 -25.15
N LYS A 27 -9.04 -2.15 -26.03
CA LYS A 27 -9.11 -3.56 -25.63
C LYS A 27 -7.79 -4.10 -25.07
N SER A 28 -6.64 -3.57 -25.48
CA SER A 28 -5.33 -3.92 -24.89
C SER A 28 -5.13 -3.23 -23.53
N ILE A 29 -5.76 -2.07 -23.33
CA ILE A 29 -5.74 -1.32 -22.06
C ILE A 29 -6.72 -1.92 -21.04
N THR A 30 -7.89 -2.38 -21.48
CA THR A 30 -8.95 -2.94 -20.62
C THR A 30 -8.94 -4.46 -20.51
N GLY A 31 -8.37 -5.15 -21.50
CA GLY A 31 -8.20 -6.61 -21.54
C GLY A 31 -6.96 -7.06 -20.79
N SER A 32 -6.78 -6.57 -19.58
CA SER A 32 -5.70 -6.97 -18.70
C SER A 32 -6.30 -7.57 -17.43
N GLU A 33 -6.81 -8.80 -17.54
CA GLU A 33 -6.87 -9.66 -16.35
C GLU A 33 -5.45 -9.92 -15.79
N ASP A 34 -4.42 -9.71 -16.63
CA ASP A 34 -2.99 -9.63 -16.28
C ASP A 34 -2.58 -8.33 -15.55
N ALA A 35 -3.46 -7.33 -15.39
CA ALA A 35 -3.14 -6.13 -14.62
C ALA A 35 -3.09 -6.44 -13.12
N LYS A 36 -3.73 -7.53 -12.69
CA LYS A 36 -3.72 -7.99 -11.31
C LYS A 36 -2.36 -8.56 -10.90
N SER A 37 -1.61 -9.15 -11.85
CA SER A 37 -0.30 -9.77 -11.61
C SER A 37 0.87 -8.82 -11.85
N ARG A 38 0.72 -7.84 -12.74
CA ARG A 38 1.82 -6.94 -13.16
C ARG A 38 2.15 -5.80 -12.17
N GLY A 39 1.40 -5.65 -11.08
CA GLY A 39 1.55 -4.56 -10.11
C GLY A 39 1.52 -4.93 -8.62
N MET A 40 1.51 -6.22 -8.27
CA MET A 40 1.44 -6.61 -6.85
C MET A 40 2.84 -6.52 -6.22
N VAL A 41 3.10 -5.44 -5.47
CA VAL A 41 4.36 -5.20 -4.72
C VAL A 41 4.59 -6.26 -3.63
N GLY A 42 3.57 -7.05 -3.30
CA GLY A 42 3.59 -8.18 -2.39
C GLY A 42 2.26 -8.31 -1.67
N GLN A 43 1.90 -9.52 -1.25
CA GLN A 43 0.69 -9.79 -0.47
C GLN A 43 1.06 -9.99 1.00
N LEU A 44 0.43 -9.23 1.91
CA LEU A 44 0.54 -9.46 3.34
C LEU A 44 -0.12 -10.80 3.69
N ILE A 45 0.67 -11.75 4.18
CA ILE A 45 0.22 -13.12 4.51
C ILE A 45 -0.06 -13.28 6.00
N ASP A 46 0.77 -12.68 6.84
CA ASP A 46 0.70 -12.84 8.30
C ASP A 46 1.21 -11.56 8.98
N PHE A 47 0.63 -11.27 10.14
CA PHE A 47 0.95 -10.11 10.95
C PHE A 47 0.89 -10.50 12.41
N GLN A 48 2.05 -10.55 13.05
CA GLN A 48 2.20 -10.94 14.45
C GLN A 48 2.84 -9.81 15.24
N TRP A 49 2.44 -9.67 16.51
CA TRP A 49 3.02 -8.68 17.39
C TRP A 49 3.13 -9.21 18.82
N LYS A 50 4.05 -8.63 19.60
CA LYS A 50 4.17 -8.85 21.04
C LYS A 50 4.58 -7.55 21.73
N LEU A 51 4.09 -7.35 22.95
CA LEU A 51 4.58 -6.32 23.86
C LEU A 51 5.60 -6.94 24.81
N GLY A 52 6.82 -6.40 24.82
CA GLY A 52 7.91 -6.81 25.70
C GLY A 52 8.41 -5.65 26.56
N VAL A 53 9.25 -5.95 27.54
CA VAL A 53 9.96 -4.97 28.35
C VAL A 53 11.44 -5.30 28.33
N ALA A 54 12.27 -4.33 27.95
CA ALA A 54 13.72 -4.49 28.02
C ALA A 54 14.17 -4.28 29.46
N VAL A 55 14.76 -5.31 30.08
CA VAL A 55 15.23 -5.23 31.47
C VAL A 55 16.65 -4.67 31.56
N GLY A 56 17.48 -4.86 30.54
CA GLY A 56 18.81 -4.27 30.43
C GLY A 56 19.47 -4.54 29.08
N SER A 57 20.57 -3.85 28.83
CA SER A 57 21.50 -3.99 27.70
C SER A 57 22.94 -3.82 28.18
N ASP A 58 23.90 -4.11 27.30
CA ASP A 58 25.34 -3.90 27.57
C ASP A 58 25.68 -2.43 27.90
N SER A 59 24.86 -1.50 27.42
CA SER A 59 24.97 -0.06 27.66
C SER A 59 24.08 0.47 28.78
N CYS A 60 23.10 -0.31 29.28
CA CYS A 60 22.16 0.14 30.31
C CYS A 60 21.55 -1.05 31.08
N ARG A 61 21.92 -1.23 32.36
CA ARG A 61 21.48 -2.37 33.19
C ARG A 61 20.02 -2.31 33.66
N SER A 62 19.30 -1.22 33.41
CA SER A 62 17.93 -1.03 33.91
C SER A 62 17.10 -0.23 32.91
N LEU A 63 16.87 -0.81 31.73
CA LEU A 63 16.14 -0.11 30.67
C LEU A 63 14.68 0.10 31.07
N LYS A 64 14.01 -0.90 31.67
CA LYS A 64 12.57 -0.88 32.02
C LYS A 64 11.69 -0.24 30.92
N CYS A 65 12.11 -0.35 29.66
CA CYS A 65 11.44 0.29 28.54
C CYS A 65 10.53 -0.73 27.87
N PRO A 66 9.20 -0.50 27.83
CA PRO A 66 8.32 -1.32 27.03
C PRO A 66 8.59 -1.06 25.54
N TYR A 67 8.53 -2.13 24.75
CA TYR A 67 8.65 -2.08 23.30
C TYR A 67 7.69 -3.06 22.66
N VAL A 68 7.26 -2.76 21.45
CA VAL A 68 6.46 -3.67 20.63
C VAL A 68 7.39 -4.28 19.59
N THR A 69 7.46 -5.61 19.54
CA THR A 69 8.06 -6.31 18.41
C THR A 69 6.95 -6.69 17.44
N MET A 70 7.15 -6.41 16.17
CA MET A 70 6.24 -6.77 15.08
C MET A 70 6.95 -7.69 14.11
N ALA A 71 6.24 -8.68 13.59
CA ALA A 71 6.71 -9.59 12.56
C ALA A 71 5.67 -9.68 11.44
N ILE A 72 6.11 -9.45 10.21
CA ILE A 72 5.25 -9.39 9.02
C ILE A 72 5.74 -10.45 8.04
N LYS A 73 4.83 -11.24 7.46
CA LYS A 73 5.13 -12.12 6.34
C LYS A 73 4.50 -11.59 5.07
N VAL A 74 5.29 -11.49 4.00
CA VAL A 74 4.85 -11.01 2.70
C VAL A 74 5.22 -12.03 1.64
N ALA A 75 4.28 -12.40 0.78
CA ALA A 75 4.53 -13.16 -0.44
C ALA A 75 4.76 -12.21 -1.61
N ASP A 76 5.81 -12.42 -2.39
CA ASP A 76 5.99 -11.70 -3.65
C ASP A 76 5.15 -12.32 -4.79
N ALA A 77 5.25 -11.74 -5.99
CA ALA A 77 4.52 -12.20 -7.17
C ALA A 77 4.89 -13.64 -7.61
N SER A 78 6.05 -14.16 -7.19
CA SER A 78 6.45 -15.56 -7.44
C SER A 78 5.92 -16.53 -6.39
N GLY A 79 5.25 -16.02 -5.35
CA GLY A 79 4.78 -16.80 -4.20
C GLY A 79 5.85 -17.06 -3.15
N HIS A 80 7.07 -16.50 -3.31
CA HIS A 80 8.11 -16.62 -2.32
C HIS A 80 7.78 -15.75 -1.09
N VAL A 81 7.79 -16.37 0.10
CA VAL A 81 7.39 -15.72 1.36
C VAL A 81 8.62 -15.25 2.11
N THR A 82 8.66 -13.97 2.45
CA THR A 82 9.69 -13.39 3.31
C THR A 82 9.09 -12.92 4.63
N SER A 83 9.84 -13.08 5.71
CA SER A 83 9.48 -12.53 7.01
C SER A 83 10.42 -11.40 7.40
N LYS A 84 9.85 -10.30 7.90
CA LYS A 84 10.58 -9.14 8.41
C LYS A 84 10.07 -8.82 9.80
N SER A 85 11.00 -8.57 10.71
CA SER A 85 10.69 -8.22 12.10
C SER A 85 11.40 -6.95 12.51
N PHE A 86 10.74 -6.15 13.34
CA PHE A 86 11.30 -4.90 13.85
C PHE A 86 10.68 -4.56 15.21
N GLU A 87 11.38 -3.69 15.94
CA GLU A 87 10.97 -3.22 17.26
C GLU A 87 10.69 -1.72 17.21
N MET A 88 9.73 -1.30 18.03
CA MET A 88 9.40 0.10 18.20
C MET A 88 9.02 0.40 19.64
N THR A 89 9.24 1.64 20.05
CA THR A 89 8.73 2.14 21.34
C THR A 89 7.19 2.20 21.31
N VAL A 90 6.57 2.20 22.49
CA VAL A 90 5.11 2.31 22.61
C VAL A 90 4.55 3.57 21.91
N PRO A 91 5.16 4.76 22.03
CA PRO A 91 4.68 5.95 21.29
C PRO A 91 4.78 5.79 19.77
N GLN A 92 5.85 5.16 19.26
CA GLN A 92 5.97 4.87 17.83
C GLN A 92 4.87 3.91 17.36
N PHE A 93 4.52 2.91 18.17
CA PHE A 93 3.42 1.99 17.87
C PHE A 93 2.06 2.71 17.83
N GLN A 94 1.79 3.63 18.76
CA GLN A 94 0.56 4.41 18.77
C GLN A 94 0.41 5.26 17.50
N ASN A 95 1.51 5.84 17.01
CA ASN A 95 1.53 6.56 15.74
C ASN A 95 1.28 5.61 14.55
N PHE A 96 2.00 4.49 14.49
CA PHE A 96 1.81 3.46 13.46
C PHE A 96 0.35 2.97 13.41
N TYR A 97 -0.26 2.67 14.56
CA TYR A 97 -1.65 2.25 14.65
C TYR A 97 -2.62 3.32 14.14
N SER A 98 -2.37 4.60 14.43
CA SER A 98 -3.21 5.70 13.98
C SER A 98 -3.19 5.83 12.45
N GLN A 99 -2.01 5.71 11.84
CA GLN A 99 -1.87 5.68 10.38
C GLN A 99 -2.55 4.46 9.75
N PHE A 100 -2.45 3.30 10.40
CA PHE A 100 -3.10 2.08 9.91
C PHE A 100 -4.63 2.21 9.92
N LYS A 101 -5.21 2.85 10.95
CA LYS A 101 -6.64 3.16 10.99
C LYS A 101 -7.08 4.13 9.90
N GLU A 102 -6.29 5.16 9.64
CA GLU A 102 -6.57 6.11 8.54
C GLU A 102 -6.60 5.37 7.21
N MET A 103 -5.60 4.51 6.95
CA MET A 103 -5.58 3.67 5.76
C MET A 103 -6.80 2.75 5.66
N ALA A 104 -7.18 2.08 6.75
CA ALA A 104 -8.37 1.24 6.79
C ALA A 104 -9.65 2.03 6.46
N SER A 105 -9.80 3.23 7.03
CA SER A 105 -10.97 4.08 6.78
C SER A 105 -11.11 4.48 5.31
N VAL A 106 -10.00 4.74 4.61
CA VAL A 106 -10.02 5.03 3.17
C VAL A 106 -10.47 3.81 2.37
N LEU A 107 -10.02 2.62 2.74
CA LEU A 107 -10.40 1.36 2.06
C LEU A 107 -11.87 0.99 2.28
N GLU A 108 -12.49 1.40 3.39
CA GLU A 108 -13.90 1.12 3.71
C GLU A 108 -14.91 2.04 2.99
N THR A 109 -14.47 3.17 2.41
CA THR A 109 -15.37 4.19 1.82
C THR A 109 -15.92 3.87 0.42
N VAL A 110 -16.12 2.59 0.07
CA VAL A 110 -16.74 2.14 -1.19
C VAL A 110 -18.23 1.86 -1.08
#